data_AF-A0A7Y0CYR1-F1
#
_entry.id   AF-A0A7Y0CYR1-F1
#
_cell.length_a   1.000
_cell.length_b   1.000
_cell.length_c   1.000
_cell.angle_alpha   90.00
_cell.angle_beta   90.00
_cell.angle_gamma   90.00
#
_symmetry.space_group_name_H-M   'P 1'
#
loop_
_entity.id
_entity.type
_entity.pdbx_description
1 polymer ?
#
loop_
_entity_poly.entity_id
_entity_poly.type
_entity_poly.pdbx_seq_one_letter_code
_entity_poly.pdbx_strand_id
1 'polypeptide(L)'
;MHGGLKVYRGSPAAARSYVEADRGRADDYYLAEGTGVAQRYVASPEAGVRDGGTLNGDGYEAWVAGYDLETGAPKGRVRTDAAAVRFVEVVVNGPKSWSLAAALGPEIAAAYDRAQDRAAEQVIGWLAQHASTRVGPRGQQVQVPVQEIEAAVVRHYTSRAGDPHRHLHLQINARVFAEDTWRGLHTVGVRDSLGAINGIGHAAVMCDPDFRAALAGRGFTLEAASGEIVEL
;
A
#
# COMPACT_ATOMS: atom_id res chain seq x y z
N MET A 1 -1.37 -14.22 -4.05
CA MET A 1 -1.97 -13.08 -3.30
C MET A 1 -3.43 -12.94 -3.71
N HIS A 2 -4.34 -12.83 -2.74
CA HIS A 2 -5.77 -12.58 -3.00
C HIS A 2 -6.21 -11.38 -2.16
N GLY A 3 -5.83 -10.17 -2.59
CA GLY A 3 -6.21 -8.93 -1.94
C GLY A 3 -7.49 -8.35 -2.55
N GLY A 4 -8.45 -7.99 -1.71
CA GLY A 4 -9.61 -7.20 -2.14
C GLY A 4 -9.27 -5.72 -2.23
N LEU A 5 -9.95 -5.00 -3.12
CA LEU A 5 -9.87 -3.53 -3.16
C LEU A 5 -10.84 -2.93 -2.13
N LYS A 6 -10.36 -2.02 -1.29
CA LYS A 6 -11.20 -1.21 -0.40
C LYS A 6 -11.19 0.25 -0.84
N VAL A 7 -12.37 0.87 -0.90
CA VAL A 7 -12.49 2.31 -1.17
C VAL A 7 -12.86 3.01 0.14
N TYR A 8 -11.93 3.78 0.71
CA TYR A 8 -12.15 4.47 1.98
C TYR A 8 -12.87 5.81 1.78
N ARG A 9 -13.97 6.00 2.50
CA ARG A 9 -14.81 7.22 2.50
C ARG A 9 -15.03 7.82 3.90
N GLY A 10 -14.40 7.24 4.93
CA GLY A 10 -14.52 7.73 6.30
C GLY A 10 -13.87 9.10 6.51
N SER A 11 -13.98 9.62 7.73
CA SER A 11 -13.30 10.87 8.08
C SER A 11 -11.77 10.66 8.09
N PRO A 12 -10.99 11.68 7.69
CA PRO A 12 -9.53 11.59 7.77
C PRO A 12 -9.02 11.26 9.18
N ALA A 13 -9.59 11.88 10.22
CA ALA A 13 -9.26 11.58 11.61
C ALA A 13 -9.48 10.09 11.97
N ALA A 14 -10.57 9.47 11.50
CA ALA A 14 -10.81 8.04 11.76
C ALA A 14 -9.81 7.13 11.03
N ALA A 15 -9.24 7.58 9.91
CA ALA A 15 -8.23 6.84 9.19
C ALA A 15 -6.92 6.71 9.98
N ARG A 16 -6.65 7.58 10.97
CA ARG A 16 -5.46 7.48 11.81
C ARG A 16 -5.32 6.13 12.51
N SER A 17 -6.43 5.41 12.72
CA SER A 17 -6.39 4.02 13.19
C SER A 17 -5.44 3.13 12.38
N TYR A 18 -5.21 3.37 11.10
CA TYR A 18 -4.21 2.61 10.34
C TYR A 18 -2.80 2.77 10.89
N VAL A 19 -2.41 3.98 11.32
CA VAL A 19 -1.08 4.29 11.84
C VAL A 19 -1.01 4.33 13.37
N GLU A 20 -2.15 4.23 14.06
CA GLU A 20 -2.25 4.33 15.52
C GLU A 20 -2.80 3.07 16.22
N ALA A 21 -3.50 2.17 15.52
CA ALA A 21 -4.21 1.05 16.16
C ALA A 21 -3.30 0.04 16.87
N ASP A 22 -2.01 0.01 16.54
CA ASP A 22 -1.08 -1.02 17.02
C ASP A 22 -0.09 -0.50 18.09
N ARG A 23 -0.47 0.53 18.87
CA ARG A 23 0.33 0.99 20.02
C ARG A 23 0.14 0.16 21.30
N GLY A 24 -0.25 -1.11 21.18
CA GLY A 24 -0.66 -1.90 22.33
C GLY A 24 -0.35 -3.38 22.19
N ARG A 25 0.83 -3.81 22.64
CA ARG A 25 1.06 -4.41 23.97
C ARG A 25 2.55 -4.46 24.31
N ALA A 26 2.90 -4.05 25.52
CA ALA A 26 4.28 -4.02 26.03
C ALA A 26 4.94 -5.40 26.22
N ASP A 27 4.22 -6.50 26.01
CA ASP A 27 4.69 -7.87 26.31
C ASP A 27 5.08 -8.70 25.08
N ASP A 28 4.93 -8.20 23.85
CA ASP A 28 5.26 -8.92 22.62
C ASP A 28 6.72 -8.70 22.17
N TYR A 29 7.67 -9.15 23.00
CA TYR A 29 9.12 -8.99 22.76
C TYR A 29 9.63 -9.65 21.45
N TYR A 30 8.84 -10.52 20.81
CA TYR A 30 9.16 -11.16 19.53
C TYR A 30 8.50 -10.49 18.31
N LEU A 31 7.56 -9.57 18.52
CA LEU A 31 6.86 -8.82 17.48
C LEU A 31 7.14 -7.34 17.72
N ALA A 32 8.32 -6.85 17.34
CA ALA A 32 8.59 -5.41 17.36
C ALA A 32 7.55 -4.71 16.46
N GLU A 33 6.50 -4.15 17.10
CA GLU A 33 5.36 -3.50 16.47
C GLU A 33 5.82 -2.26 15.67
N GLY A 34 5.06 -1.95 14.61
CA GLY A 34 5.43 -0.91 13.64
C GLY A 34 5.61 0.47 14.25
N THR A 35 6.34 1.33 13.55
CA THR A 35 6.78 2.67 13.96
C THR A 35 5.65 3.70 14.16
N GLY A 36 4.37 3.30 14.01
CA GLY A 36 3.23 4.20 14.07
C GLY A 36 3.25 5.29 12.99
N VAL A 37 3.90 5.00 11.86
CA VAL A 37 4.01 5.89 10.70
C VAL A 37 3.68 5.15 9.41
N ALA A 38 3.20 5.89 8.41
CA ALA A 38 3.08 5.39 7.03
C ALA A 38 4.29 5.84 6.22
N GLN A 39 4.82 4.99 5.33
CA GLN A 39 5.79 5.43 4.32
C GLN A 39 5.04 6.04 3.14
N ARG A 40 5.35 7.29 2.77
CA ARG A 40 4.74 7.96 1.63
C ARG A 40 5.60 7.77 0.39
N TYR A 41 4.92 7.67 -0.75
CA TYR A 41 5.54 7.67 -2.07
C TYR A 41 4.84 8.66 -2.99
N VAL A 42 5.62 9.24 -3.90
CA VAL A 42 5.14 10.02 -5.04
C VAL A 42 5.59 9.30 -6.29
N ALA A 43 4.69 9.08 -7.26
CA ALA A 43 5.04 8.34 -8.45
C ALA A 43 4.43 8.93 -9.72
N SER A 44 5.24 8.99 -10.78
CA SER A 44 4.82 9.38 -12.12
C SER A 44 5.37 8.42 -13.17
N PRO A 45 4.77 8.35 -14.38
CA PRO A 45 5.35 7.61 -15.49
C PRO A 45 6.78 8.04 -15.83
N GLU A 46 7.09 9.34 -15.76
CA GLU A 46 8.40 9.86 -16.16
C GLU A 46 9.47 9.74 -15.08
N ALA A 47 9.13 9.98 -13.81
CA ALA A 47 10.09 10.02 -12.71
C ALA A 47 10.17 8.70 -11.92
N GLY A 48 9.32 7.73 -12.23
CA GLY A 48 9.20 6.49 -11.46
C GLY A 48 8.67 6.75 -10.05
N VAL A 49 8.98 5.82 -9.13
CA VAL A 49 8.58 5.90 -7.73
C VAL A 49 9.66 6.63 -6.92
N ARG A 50 9.26 7.62 -6.14
CA ARG A 50 10.13 8.41 -5.28
C ARG A 50 9.64 8.36 -3.83
N ASP A 51 10.60 8.28 -2.92
CA ASP A 51 10.36 8.40 -1.48
C ASP A 51 9.77 9.80 -1.18
N GLY A 52 8.60 9.81 -0.53
CA GLY A 52 7.88 11.01 -0.12
C GLY A 52 7.98 11.33 1.36
N GLY A 53 8.83 10.60 2.11
CA GLY A 53 9.02 10.69 3.55
C GLY A 53 8.03 9.85 4.37
N THR A 54 8.18 9.87 5.69
CA THR A 54 7.28 9.19 6.62
C THR A 54 6.16 10.12 7.08
N LEU A 55 4.98 9.56 7.31
CA LEU A 55 3.79 10.25 7.80
C LEU A 55 3.48 9.78 9.22
N ASN A 56 3.59 10.69 10.18
CA ASN A 56 3.00 10.52 11.50
C ASN A 56 1.46 10.66 11.43
N GLY A 57 0.76 10.47 12.55
CA GLY A 57 -0.70 10.52 12.59
C GLY A 57 -1.30 11.80 11.97
N ASP A 58 -0.72 12.97 12.27
CA ASP A 58 -1.20 14.27 11.76
C ASP A 58 -0.93 14.42 10.26
N GLY A 59 0.28 14.06 9.80
CA GLY A 59 0.63 14.09 8.38
C GLY A 59 -0.19 13.09 7.56
N TYR A 60 -0.45 11.91 8.12
CA TYR A 60 -1.31 10.90 7.51
C TYR A 60 -2.76 11.39 7.42
N GLU A 61 -3.29 12.00 8.48
CA GLU A 61 -4.63 12.60 8.46
C GLU A 61 -4.74 13.69 7.38
N ALA A 62 -3.78 14.61 7.30
CA ALA A 62 -3.76 15.66 6.27
C ALA A 62 -3.69 15.08 4.85
N TRP A 63 -2.87 14.04 4.66
CA TRP A 63 -2.76 13.31 3.41
C TRP A 63 -4.09 12.66 3.00
N VAL A 64 -4.74 11.95 3.94
CA VAL A 64 -6.08 11.34 3.73
C VAL A 64 -7.14 12.41 3.44
N ALA A 65 -7.03 13.58 4.08
CA ALA A 65 -7.91 14.71 3.85
C ALA A 65 -7.76 15.33 2.45
N GLY A 66 -6.69 15.00 1.71
CA GLY A 66 -6.43 15.48 0.36
C GLY A 66 -5.71 16.83 0.34
N TYR A 67 -4.83 17.06 1.31
CA TYR A 67 -4.01 18.26 1.39
C TYR A 67 -2.57 17.97 0.98
N ASP A 68 -1.93 19.01 0.45
CA ASP A 68 -0.50 19.06 0.22
C ASP A 68 0.22 19.25 1.56
N LEU A 69 1.22 18.42 1.82
CA LEU A 69 1.86 18.36 3.14
C LEU A 69 2.90 19.45 3.36
N GLU A 70 3.40 20.07 2.30
CA GLU A 70 4.39 21.13 2.38
C GLU A 70 3.70 22.50 2.48
N THR A 71 2.67 22.70 1.66
CA THR A 71 1.98 23.99 1.53
C THR A 71 0.72 24.09 2.38
N GLY A 72 0.15 22.96 2.83
CA GLY A 72 -1.15 22.91 3.49
C GLY A 72 -2.33 23.25 2.56
N ALA A 73 -2.09 23.40 1.26
CA ALA A 73 -3.14 23.71 0.29
C ALA A 73 -3.98 22.47 -0.03
N PRO A 74 -5.29 22.61 -0.31
CA PRO A 74 -6.07 21.49 -0.80
C PRO A 74 -5.58 21.06 -2.18
N LYS A 75 -5.46 19.76 -2.41
CA LYS A 75 -5.13 19.18 -3.72
C LYS A 75 -6.34 19.31 -4.65
N GLY A 76 -6.60 20.51 -5.15
CA GLY A 76 -7.79 20.83 -5.95
C GLY A 76 -9.08 20.78 -5.12
N ARG A 77 -10.21 20.42 -5.75
CA ARG A 77 -11.49 20.35 -5.04
C ARG A 77 -11.59 19.10 -4.16
N VAL A 78 -11.44 19.29 -2.85
CA VAL A 78 -11.69 18.26 -1.83
C VAL A 78 -13.19 18.23 -1.50
N ARG A 79 -13.78 17.03 -1.47
CA ARG A 79 -15.16 16.83 -1.03
C ARG A 79 -15.21 16.66 0.49
N THR A 80 -16.23 17.25 1.11
CA THR A 80 -16.48 17.16 2.56
C THR A 80 -17.72 16.33 2.90
N ASP A 81 -18.47 15.88 1.89
CA ASP A 81 -19.63 15.01 2.07
C ASP A 81 -19.23 13.53 2.32
N ALA A 82 -20.20 12.72 2.74
CA ALA A 82 -20.01 11.30 3.05
C ALA A 82 -19.64 10.42 1.83
N ALA A 83 -19.75 10.94 0.61
CA ALA A 83 -19.35 10.25 -0.61
C ALA A 83 -17.91 10.60 -1.04
N ALA A 84 -17.20 11.43 -0.27
CA ALA A 84 -15.81 11.78 -0.50
C ALA A 84 -14.91 10.54 -0.38
N VAL A 85 -14.43 10.04 -1.52
CA VAL A 85 -13.37 9.03 -1.53
C VAL A 85 -12.07 9.70 -1.09
N ARG A 86 -11.38 9.11 -0.11
CA ARG A 86 -10.10 9.60 0.41
C ARG A 86 -8.92 8.87 -0.19
N PHE A 87 -9.01 7.55 -0.25
CA PHE A 87 -8.03 6.69 -0.90
C PHE A 87 -8.66 5.38 -1.34
N VAL A 88 -7.95 4.69 -2.21
CA VAL A 88 -8.20 3.30 -2.57
C VAL A 88 -7.10 2.45 -1.97
N GLU A 89 -7.44 1.36 -1.30
CA GLU A 89 -6.51 0.47 -0.63
C GLU A 89 -6.48 -0.90 -1.29
N VAL A 90 -5.27 -1.42 -1.45
CA VAL A 90 -4.98 -2.82 -1.74
C VAL A 90 -4.09 -3.36 -0.63
N VAL A 91 -4.37 -4.58 -0.18
CA VAL A 91 -3.51 -5.26 0.79
C VAL A 91 -2.48 -6.08 0.05
N VAL A 92 -1.20 -5.74 0.24
CA VAL A 92 -0.07 -6.57 -0.23
C VAL A 92 0.21 -7.61 0.83
N ASN A 93 -0.23 -8.84 0.58
CA ASN A 93 0.00 -9.99 1.44
C ASN A 93 0.49 -11.23 0.68
N GLY A 94 1.01 -12.19 1.44
CA GLY A 94 1.45 -13.49 0.94
C GLY A 94 0.63 -14.64 1.50
N PRO A 95 0.94 -15.87 1.04
CA PRO A 95 0.62 -17.09 1.77
C PRO A 95 0.96 -16.97 3.26
N LYS A 96 0.16 -17.62 4.12
CA LYS A 96 0.33 -17.53 5.59
C LYS A 96 1.70 -18.07 6.01
N SER A 97 2.19 -19.09 5.31
CA SER A 97 3.51 -19.69 5.53
C SER A 97 4.65 -18.67 5.51
N TRP A 98 4.56 -17.60 4.71
CA TRP A 98 5.58 -16.54 4.71
C TRP A 98 5.65 -15.78 6.04
N SER A 99 4.47 -15.50 6.63
CA SER A 99 4.41 -14.84 7.94
C SER A 99 4.88 -15.76 9.06
N LEU A 100 4.61 -17.07 8.95
CA LEU A 100 5.12 -18.07 9.89
C LEU A 100 6.65 -18.18 9.80
N ALA A 101 7.22 -18.30 8.61
CA ALA A 101 8.67 -18.34 8.42
C ALA A 101 9.36 -17.07 8.97
N ALA A 102 8.77 -15.90 8.75
CA ALA A 102 9.26 -14.66 9.32
C ALA A 102 9.21 -14.63 10.87
N ALA A 103 8.25 -15.32 11.50
CA ALA A 103 8.21 -15.45 12.95
C ALA A 103 9.29 -16.40 13.50
N LEU A 104 9.83 -17.30 12.66
CA LEU A 104 10.84 -18.29 13.05
C LEU A 104 12.29 -17.76 12.99
N GLY A 105 12.54 -16.64 12.30
CA GLY A 105 13.90 -16.11 12.12
C GLY A 105 13.95 -14.61 11.80
N PRO A 106 14.72 -13.80 12.54
CA PRO A 106 14.80 -12.35 12.30
C PRO A 106 15.38 -11.99 10.93
N GLU A 107 16.27 -12.83 10.38
CA GLU A 107 16.79 -12.63 9.02
C GLU A 107 15.75 -12.89 7.93
N ILE A 108 14.86 -13.88 8.11
CA ILE A 108 13.72 -14.10 7.21
C ILE A 108 12.75 -12.93 7.34
N ALA A 109 12.45 -12.47 8.56
CA ALA A 109 11.60 -11.31 8.79
C ALA A 109 12.12 -10.07 8.05
N ALA A 110 13.39 -9.74 8.22
CA ALA A 110 13.98 -8.57 7.59
C ALA A 110 14.02 -8.69 6.06
N ALA A 111 14.28 -9.88 5.52
CA ALA A 111 14.26 -10.11 4.07
C ALA A 111 12.84 -10.03 3.50
N TYR A 112 11.86 -10.58 4.22
CA TYR A 112 10.45 -10.50 3.82
C TYR A 112 9.92 -9.07 3.89
N ASP A 113 10.25 -8.31 4.93
CA ASP A 113 9.85 -6.91 5.05
C ASP A 113 10.35 -6.10 3.83
N ARG A 114 11.64 -6.25 3.45
CA ARG A 114 12.21 -5.62 2.25
C ARG A 114 11.56 -6.09 0.95
N ALA A 115 11.25 -7.37 0.83
CA ALA A 115 10.55 -7.91 -0.33
C ALA A 115 9.14 -7.31 -0.46
N GLN A 116 8.42 -7.11 0.65
CA GLN A 116 7.13 -6.43 0.67
C GLN A 116 7.25 -4.95 0.29
N ASP A 117 8.30 -4.24 0.75
CA ASP A 117 8.53 -2.85 0.36
C ASP A 117 8.76 -2.74 -1.16
N ARG A 118 9.61 -3.60 -1.73
CA ARG A 118 9.84 -3.69 -3.17
C ARG A 118 8.57 -4.03 -3.95
N ALA A 119 7.74 -4.94 -3.43
CA ALA A 119 6.47 -5.28 -4.03
C ALA A 119 5.50 -4.08 -4.05
N ALA A 120 5.45 -3.31 -2.97
CA ALA A 120 4.65 -2.09 -2.91
C ALA A 120 5.13 -1.05 -3.93
N GLU A 121 6.44 -0.82 -4.04
CA GLU A 121 7.02 0.09 -5.04
C GLU A 121 6.69 -0.34 -6.48
N GLN A 122 6.79 -1.63 -6.81
CA GLN A 122 6.42 -2.12 -8.14
C GLN A 122 4.94 -1.92 -8.45
N VAL A 123 4.05 -2.16 -7.48
CA VAL A 123 2.62 -1.89 -7.65
C VAL A 123 2.35 -0.40 -7.82
N ILE A 124 3.00 0.47 -7.03
CA ILE A 124 2.88 1.93 -7.13
C ILE A 124 3.35 2.40 -8.50
N GLY A 125 4.52 1.94 -8.97
CA GLY A 125 5.07 2.31 -10.27
C GLY A 125 4.16 1.87 -11.42
N TRP A 126 3.61 0.66 -11.35
CA TRP A 126 2.65 0.19 -12.34
C TRP A 126 1.37 1.03 -12.33
N LEU A 127 0.83 1.36 -11.15
CA LEU A 127 -0.34 2.21 -11.02
C LEU A 127 -0.09 3.63 -11.54
N ALA A 128 1.09 4.21 -11.33
CA ALA A 128 1.43 5.51 -11.88
C ALA A 128 1.34 5.54 -13.41
N GLN A 129 1.66 4.43 -14.07
CA GLN A 129 1.60 4.29 -15.54
C GLN A 129 0.18 4.01 -16.08
N HIS A 130 -0.70 3.40 -15.28
CA HIS A 130 -1.99 2.87 -15.76
C HIS A 130 -3.22 3.53 -15.12
N ALA A 131 -3.04 4.27 -14.04
CA ALA A 131 -4.11 5.01 -13.40
C ALA A 131 -4.56 6.18 -14.29
N SER A 132 -5.79 6.59 -14.07
CA SER A 132 -6.45 7.61 -14.89
C SER A 132 -7.42 8.42 -14.06
N THR A 133 -7.81 9.55 -14.63
CA THR A 133 -8.85 10.41 -14.09
C THR A 133 -9.81 10.82 -15.20
N ARG A 134 -10.86 11.55 -14.84
CA ARG A 134 -11.87 12.05 -15.78
C ARG A 134 -11.78 13.57 -15.89
N VAL A 135 -11.77 14.07 -17.11
CA VAL A 135 -11.74 15.51 -17.45
C VAL A 135 -12.96 15.86 -18.26
N GLY A 136 -13.42 17.11 -18.14
CA GLY A 136 -14.53 17.66 -18.91
C GLY A 136 -15.81 17.82 -18.10
N PRO A 137 -16.83 18.46 -18.69
CA PRO A 137 -18.09 18.72 -18.01
C PRO A 137 -18.86 17.41 -17.77
N ARG A 138 -19.73 17.43 -16.76
CA ARG A 138 -20.57 16.27 -16.41
C ARG A 138 -21.38 15.83 -17.63
N GLY A 139 -21.31 14.53 -17.96
CA GLY A 139 -21.99 13.95 -19.13
C GLY A 139 -21.15 13.93 -20.42
N GLN A 140 -20.00 14.62 -20.46
CA GLN A 140 -19.07 14.62 -21.58
C GLN A 140 -17.63 14.38 -21.09
N GLN A 141 -17.49 13.62 -20.01
CA GLN A 141 -16.19 13.36 -19.41
C GLN A 141 -15.41 12.36 -20.25
N VAL A 142 -14.14 12.65 -20.49
CA VAL A 142 -13.17 11.74 -21.10
C VAL A 142 -12.17 11.25 -20.06
N GLN A 143 -11.69 10.02 -20.23
CA GLN A 143 -10.68 9.44 -19.35
C GLN A 143 -9.29 9.80 -19.88
N VAL A 144 -8.44 10.34 -19.01
CA VAL A 144 -7.06 10.73 -19.33
C VAL A 144 -6.11 10.04 -18.35
N PRO A 145 -4.87 9.71 -18.77
CA PRO A 145 -3.86 9.17 -17.85
C PRO A 145 -3.52 10.19 -16.75
N VAL A 146 -3.11 9.68 -15.59
CA VAL A 146 -2.54 10.53 -14.55
C VAL A 146 -1.11 10.93 -14.90
N GLN A 147 -0.70 12.12 -14.48
CA GLN A 147 0.69 12.56 -14.52
C GLN A 147 1.40 12.19 -13.21
N GLU A 148 0.72 12.24 -12.07
CA GLU A 148 1.31 11.87 -10.78
C GLU A 148 0.25 11.28 -9.83
N ILE A 149 0.67 10.30 -9.04
CA ILE A 149 -0.08 9.75 -7.92
C ILE A 149 0.72 9.89 -6.62
N GLU A 150 0.01 9.90 -5.51
CA GLU A 150 0.59 9.69 -4.20
C GLU A 150 0.08 8.40 -3.57
N ALA A 151 0.96 7.71 -2.86
CA ALA A 151 0.64 6.50 -2.12
C ALA A 151 1.16 6.58 -0.68
N ALA A 152 0.49 5.87 0.22
CA ALA A 152 0.93 5.62 1.58
C ALA A 152 0.94 4.11 1.84
N VAL A 153 2.00 3.61 2.45
CA VAL A 153 2.19 2.21 2.81
C VAL A 153 2.24 2.10 4.32
N VAL A 154 1.33 1.31 4.88
CA VAL A 154 1.28 1.03 6.32
C VAL A 154 1.52 -0.45 6.55
N ARG A 155 2.46 -0.79 7.42
CA ARG A 155 2.87 -2.17 7.72
C ARG A 155 2.26 -2.64 9.03
N HIS A 156 1.59 -3.79 8.98
CA HIS A 156 1.05 -4.48 10.15
C HIS A 156 1.62 -5.90 10.22
N TYR A 157 1.78 -6.42 11.45
CA TYR A 157 2.47 -7.69 11.71
C TYR A 157 1.54 -8.80 12.21
N THR A 158 0.33 -8.46 12.65
CA THR A 158 -0.61 -9.38 13.30
C THR A 158 -1.96 -9.38 12.58
N SER A 159 -2.70 -10.49 12.73
CA SER A 159 -4.10 -10.56 12.32
C SER A 159 -5.02 -10.00 13.41
N ARG A 160 -6.31 -9.84 13.11
CA ARG A 160 -7.32 -9.47 14.12
C ARG A 160 -7.41 -10.44 15.30
N ALA A 161 -7.02 -11.70 15.11
CA ALA A 161 -7.00 -12.72 16.15
C ALA A 161 -5.66 -12.78 16.91
N GLY A 162 -4.67 -11.95 16.54
CA GLY A 162 -3.33 -11.94 17.13
C GLY A 162 -2.31 -12.83 16.42
N ASP A 163 -2.72 -13.68 15.47
CA ASP A 163 -1.78 -14.57 14.76
C ASP A 163 -0.76 -13.80 13.89
N PRO A 164 0.49 -14.29 13.74
CA PRO A 164 1.49 -13.68 12.85
C PRO A 164 0.96 -13.49 11.43
N HIS A 165 0.81 -12.25 10.99
CA HIS A 165 0.27 -11.92 9.68
C HIS A 165 0.89 -10.62 9.18
N ARG A 166 2.07 -10.74 8.57
CA ARG A 166 2.79 -9.60 7.99
C ARG A 166 2.15 -9.18 6.68
N HIS A 167 1.60 -7.98 6.64
CA HIS A 167 0.94 -7.43 5.46
C HIS A 167 1.09 -5.92 5.38
N LEU A 168 0.97 -5.39 4.16
CA LEU A 168 0.95 -3.95 3.92
C LEU A 168 -0.44 -3.49 3.50
N HIS A 169 -0.92 -2.41 4.10
CA HIS A 169 -1.98 -1.59 3.52
C HIS A 169 -1.35 -0.59 2.57
N LEU A 170 -1.43 -0.87 1.26
CA LEU A 170 -1.01 0.04 0.21
C LEU A 170 -2.21 0.90 -0.20
N GLN A 171 -2.11 2.20 0.04
CA GLN A 171 -3.19 3.16 -0.14
C GLN A 171 -2.81 4.18 -1.21
N ILE A 172 -3.65 4.36 -2.21
CA ILE A 172 -3.49 5.34 -3.28
C ILE A 172 -4.42 6.51 -3.01
N ASN A 173 -3.87 7.72 -2.92
CA ASN A 173 -4.67 8.91 -2.65
C ASN A 173 -5.75 9.09 -3.73
N ALA A 174 -6.94 9.51 -3.33
CA ALA A 174 -8.01 9.80 -4.29
C ALA A 174 -7.74 11.08 -5.08
N ARG A 175 -6.77 11.90 -4.68
CA ARG A 175 -6.30 13.08 -5.39
C ARG A 175 -5.06 12.72 -6.21
N VAL A 176 -5.18 12.88 -7.52
CA VAL A 176 -4.13 12.60 -8.51
C VAL A 176 -3.92 13.82 -9.40
N PHE A 177 -2.72 14.01 -9.91
CA PHE A 177 -2.40 15.14 -10.78
C PHE A 177 -2.58 14.74 -12.24
N ALA A 178 -3.30 15.54 -13.02
CA ALA A 178 -3.44 15.37 -14.46
C ALA A 178 -3.91 16.67 -15.14
N GLU A 179 -3.34 16.98 -16.30
CA GLU A 179 -3.56 18.24 -17.02
C GLU A 179 -3.39 19.45 -16.09
N ASP A 180 -2.22 19.51 -15.44
CA ASP A 180 -1.76 20.62 -14.62
C ASP A 180 -2.67 20.98 -13.44
N THR A 181 -3.49 20.03 -12.98
CA THR A 181 -4.36 20.22 -11.82
C THR A 181 -4.66 18.93 -11.09
N TRP A 182 -5.00 19.06 -9.81
CA TRP A 182 -5.41 17.94 -8.97
C TRP A 182 -6.86 17.53 -9.24
N ARG A 183 -7.07 16.24 -9.48
CA ARG A 183 -8.35 15.63 -9.87
C ARG A 183 -8.65 14.39 -9.03
N GLY A 184 -9.86 13.86 -9.19
CA GLY A 184 -10.29 12.63 -8.53
C GLY A 184 -9.82 11.39 -9.30
N LEU A 185 -9.20 10.44 -8.61
CA LEU A 185 -8.82 9.15 -9.18
C LEU A 185 -10.06 8.42 -9.75
N HIS A 186 -9.92 7.83 -10.93
CA HIS A 186 -10.93 6.93 -11.48
C HIS A 186 -10.84 5.56 -10.79
N THR A 187 -11.49 5.43 -9.64
CA THR A 187 -11.38 4.25 -8.76
C THR A 187 -11.87 2.94 -9.37
N VAL A 188 -12.82 3.00 -10.31
CA VAL A 188 -13.28 1.84 -11.08
C VAL A 188 -12.13 1.26 -11.93
N GLY A 189 -11.29 2.10 -12.53
CA GLY A 189 -10.12 1.62 -13.28
C GLY A 189 -9.13 0.86 -12.39
N VAL A 190 -8.92 1.31 -11.15
CA VAL A 190 -8.06 0.59 -10.19
C VAL A 190 -8.66 -0.77 -9.81
N ARG A 191 -9.98 -0.80 -9.57
CA ARG A 191 -10.71 -2.05 -9.27
C ARG A 191 -10.60 -3.06 -10.40
N ASP A 192 -10.79 -2.62 -11.63
CA ASP A 192 -10.77 -3.51 -12.79
C ASP A 192 -9.35 -4.04 -13.06
N SER A 193 -8.32 -3.35 -12.55
CA SER A 193 -6.91 -3.77 -12.56
C SER A 193 -6.46 -4.62 -11.37
N LEU A 194 -7.36 -5.02 -10.46
CA LEU A 194 -7.00 -5.72 -9.22
C LEU A 194 -6.23 -7.03 -9.45
N GLY A 195 -6.55 -7.77 -10.52
CA GLY A 195 -5.81 -8.97 -10.89
C GLY A 195 -4.35 -8.69 -11.23
N ALA A 196 -4.07 -7.63 -12.00
CA ALA A 196 -2.72 -7.21 -12.35
C ALA A 196 -1.95 -6.75 -11.10
N ILE A 197 -2.58 -5.93 -10.26
CA ILE A 197 -1.99 -5.44 -9.00
C ILE A 197 -1.57 -6.60 -8.10
N ASN A 198 -2.49 -7.55 -7.85
CA ASN A 198 -2.21 -8.71 -7.01
C ASN A 198 -1.13 -9.61 -7.64
N GLY A 199 -1.14 -9.77 -8.97
CA GLY A 199 -0.13 -10.54 -9.70
C GLY A 199 1.27 -9.95 -9.55
N ILE A 200 1.40 -8.62 -9.74
CA ILE A 200 2.67 -7.89 -9.58
C ILE A 200 3.18 -8.03 -8.15
N GLY A 201 2.35 -7.71 -7.16
CA GLY A 201 2.75 -7.78 -5.75
C GLY A 201 3.17 -9.18 -5.32
N HIS A 202 2.44 -10.22 -5.78
CA HIS A 202 2.78 -11.60 -5.46
C HIS A 202 4.10 -12.04 -6.11
N ALA A 203 4.26 -11.79 -7.41
CA ALA A 203 5.46 -12.16 -8.15
C ALA A 203 6.70 -11.43 -7.60
N ALA A 204 6.56 -10.15 -7.25
CA ALA A 204 7.65 -9.35 -6.67
C ALA A 204 8.22 -9.97 -5.39
N VAL A 205 7.36 -10.45 -4.48
CA VAL A 205 7.84 -11.12 -3.26
C VAL A 205 8.35 -12.54 -3.55
N MET A 206 7.59 -13.34 -4.32
CA MET A 206 7.92 -14.75 -4.57
C MET A 206 9.27 -14.92 -5.29
N CYS A 207 9.60 -13.98 -6.18
CA CYS A 207 10.84 -13.95 -6.94
C CYS A 207 11.95 -13.13 -6.27
N ASP A 208 11.73 -12.62 -5.06
CA ASP A 208 12.69 -11.76 -4.39
C ASP A 208 13.96 -12.54 -3.99
N PRO A 209 15.15 -12.16 -4.50
CA PRO A 209 16.36 -12.96 -4.30
C PRO A 209 16.81 -13.03 -2.83
N ASP A 210 16.65 -11.94 -2.08
CA ASP A 210 17.06 -11.89 -0.67
C ASP A 210 16.13 -12.75 0.18
N PHE A 211 14.82 -12.65 -0.05
CA PHE A 211 13.83 -13.45 0.67
C PHE A 211 14.02 -14.94 0.39
N ARG A 212 14.23 -15.31 -0.88
CA ARG A 212 14.52 -16.70 -1.26
C ARG A 212 15.81 -17.22 -0.65
N ALA A 213 16.86 -16.40 -0.62
CA ALA A 213 18.13 -16.77 0.02
C ALA A 213 17.97 -16.95 1.54
N ALA A 214 17.21 -16.07 2.20
CA ALA A 214 16.94 -16.16 3.64
C ALA A 214 16.15 -17.44 3.99
N LEU A 215 15.14 -17.78 3.20
CA LEU A 215 14.38 -19.03 3.36
C LEU A 215 15.29 -20.26 3.16
N ALA A 216 16.04 -20.30 2.06
CA ALA A 216 16.93 -21.42 1.75
C ALA A 216 18.02 -21.60 2.82
N GLY A 217 18.56 -20.51 3.37
CA GLY A 217 19.55 -20.53 4.46
C GLY A 217 19.03 -21.17 5.76
N ARG A 218 17.71 -21.30 5.92
CA ARG A 218 17.04 -21.98 7.02
C ARG A 218 16.43 -23.34 6.62
N GLY A 219 16.67 -23.79 5.40
CA GLY A 219 16.17 -25.07 4.89
C GLY A 219 14.71 -25.05 4.41
N PHE A 220 14.13 -23.87 4.18
CA PHE A 220 12.78 -23.73 3.64
C PHE A 220 12.76 -23.69 2.11
N THR A 221 11.75 -24.33 1.52
CA THR A 221 11.55 -24.41 0.07
C THR A 221 10.22 -23.79 -0.32
N LEU A 222 10.21 -22.93 -1.35
CA LEU A 222 8.98 -22.39 -1.93
C LEU A 222 8.44 -23.30 -3.03
N GLU A 223 7.17 -23.66 -2.93
CA GLU A 223 6.42 -24.35 -3.98
C GLU A 223 6.11 -23.36 -5.13
N ALA A 224 6.39 -23.76 -6.37
CA ALA A 224 6.42 -22.85 -7.51
C ALA A 224 5.03 -22.38 -7.98
N ALA A 225 3.97 -23.17 -7.78
CA ALA A 225 2.64 -22.82 -8.26
C ALA A 225 1.87 -21.90 -7.29
N SER A 226 1.99 -22.16 -5.99
CA SER A 226 1.27 -21.48 -4.91
C SER A 226 2.10 -20.41 -4.21
N GLY A 227 3.43 -20.54 -4.26
CA GLY A 227 4.33 -19.75 -3.45
C GLY A 227 4.33 -20.14 -1.97
N GLU A 228 3.63 -21.21 -1.54
CA GLU A 228 3.67 -21.68 -0.15
C GLU A 228 5.07 -22.22 0.20
N ILE A 229 5.45 -22.13 1.48
CA ILE A 229 6.64 -22.82 1.99
C ILE A 229 6.25 -24.26 2.32
N VAL A 230 6.94 -25.24 1.73
CA VAL A 230 6.58 -26.66 1.78
C VAL A 230 6.62 -27.23 3.20
N GLU A 231 7.50 -26.71 4.05
CA GLU A 231 7.73 -27.20 5.40
C GLU A 231 6.81 -26.57 6.47
N LEU A 232 5.83 -25.73 6.08
CA LEU A 232 4.94 -24.97 6.97
C LEU A 232 3.45 -25.16 6.69
#